data_AF-A0A258C4G4-F1
#
_entry.id   AF-A0A258C4G4-F1
#
_cell.length_a   1.000
_cell.length_b   1.000
_cell.length_c   1.000
_cell.angle_alpha   90.00
_cell.angle_beta   90.00
_cell.angle_gamma   90.00
#
_symmetry.space_group_name_H-M   'P 1'
#
loop_
_entity.id
_entity.type
_entity.pdbx_description
1 polymer ?
#
loop_
_entity_poly.entity_id
_entity_poly.type
_entity_poly.pdbx_seq_one_letter_code
_entity_poly.pdbx_strand_id
1 'polypeptide(L)'
;QLPLVMATFLQHFGQLDPDAQFLLTAASDNVPEKAFSAQEREHFLALTLQGSLQLLQQGLGQLPFSRGNKEQREYHVQQQQFLQQQLQRFITAKADTPLGSLFKVPQAYTSIVLPGRSRYNYDALPRAALLMREAAARGDYNGLLVDCLFRIVGLFPQGYGVVFTPLGDDGKPQLKYEFAIVNSLYPEKPEQPLCRVVSRNQQYRNTGYNISLSTELNLYFKPARDRLKTLPEQRLKELLNMLYQDGEAKYLSRLVPKCWQPENFFSVPENQNLWHNAEQRQN
;
A
#
# COMPACT_ATOMS: atom_id res chain seq x y z
N GLN A 1 -7.28 13.28 17.73
CA GLN A 1 -6.41 12.27 17.08
C GLN A 1 -6.29 10.99 17.90
N LEU A 2 -6.12 11.06 19.24
CA LEU A 2 -6.04 9.88 20.11
C LEU A 2 -7.18 8.84 19.97
N PRO A 3 -8.48 9.21 19.86
CA PRO A 3 -9.55 8.22 19.74
C PRO A 3 -9.53 7.41 18.44
N LEU A 4 -9.06 8.01 17.34
CA LEU A 4 -8.95 7.33 16.05
C LEU A 4 -7.91 6.21 16.12
N VAL A 5 -6.74 6.53 16.68
CA VAL A 5 -5.64 5.57 16.89
C VAL A 5 -6.08 4.43 17.81
N MET A 6 -6.75 4.75 18.92
CA MET A 6 -7.31 3.75 19.82
C MET A 6 -8.32 2.84 19.12
N ALA A 7 -9.21 3.40 18.29
CA ALA A 7 -10.16 2.60 17.51
C ALA A 7 -9.47 1.70 16.48
N THR A 8 -8.36 2.13 15.85
CA THR A 8 -7.52 1.26 15.00
C THR A 8 -7.00 0.06 15.78
N PHE A 9 -6.44 0.30 16.98
CA PHE A 9 -5.93 -0.76 17.83
C PHE A 9 -7.04 -1.72 18.27
N LEU A 10 -8.19 -1.20 18.69
CA LEU A 10 -9.33 -2.02 19.07
C LEU A 10 -9.85 -2.89 17.91
N GLN A 11 -9.90 -2.35 16.68
CA GLN A 11 -10.22 -3.14 15.48
C GLN A 11 -9.19 -4.23 15.22
N HIS A 12 -7.90 -3.93 15.38
CA HIS A 12 -6.84 -4.91 15.21
C HIS A 12 -6.90 -6.01 16.29
N PHE A 13 -7.07 -5.65 17.56
CA PHE A 13 -7.21 -6.62 18.64
C PHE A 13 -8.46 -7.47 18.51
N GLY A 14 -9.54 -6.95 17.92
CA GLY A 14 -10.71 -7.76 17.57
C GLY A 14 -10.38 -8.89 16.59
N GLN A 15 -9.36 -8.73 15.74
CA GLN A 15 -8.89 -9.81 14.87
C GLN A 15 -8.23 -10.95 15.65
N LEU A 16 -7.76 -10.69 16.87
CA LEU A 16 -7.15 -11.71 17.75
C LEU A 16 -8.19 -12.52 18.53
N ASP A 17 -9.49 -12.31 18.27
CA ASP A 17 -10.54 -13.15 18.81
C ASP A 17 -10.24 -14.64 18.48
N PRO A 18 -10.31 -15.57 19.46
CA PRO A 18 -9.92 -16.97 19.24
C PRO A 18 -10.71 -17.65 18.13
N ASP A 19 -12.00 -17.35 18.00
CA ASP A 19 -12.85 -17.94 16.95
C ASP A 19 -12.51 -17.33 15.59
N ALA A 20 -12.22 -16.03 15.54
CA ALA A 20 -11.73 -15.37 14.32
C ALA A 20 -10.36 -15.93 13.88
N GLN A 21 -9.44 -16.18 14.81
CA GLN A 21 -8.14 -16.79 14.54
C GLN A 21 -8.29 -18.25 14.10
N PHE A 22 -9.22 -19.00 14.69
CA PHE A 22 -9.55 -20.34 14.25
C PHE A 22 -10.05 -20.34 12.80
N LEU A 23 -10.92 -19.41 12.41
CA LEU A 23 -11.37 -19.30 11.01
C LEU A 23 -10.22 -19.01 10.03
N LEU A 24 -9.25 -18.19 10.43
CA LEU A 24 -8.06 -17.88 9.62
C LEU A 24 -7.12 -19.07 9.47
N THR A 25 -6.92 -19.84 10.55
CA THR A 25 -5.90 -20.91 10.66
C THR A 25 -6.42 -22.33 10.42
N ALA A 26 -7.74 -22.56 10.47
CA ALA A 26 -8.35 -23.88 10.31
C ALA A 26 -8.15 -24.51 8.92
N ALA A 27 -7.54 -23.79 7.96
CA ALA A 27 -7.11 -24.32 6.68
C ALA A 27 -5.57 -24.32 6.56
N SER A 28 -4.95 -25.35 7.15
CA SER A 28 -3.65 -25.93 6.79
C SER A 28 -2.37 -25.29 7.36
N ASP A 29 -1.53 -26.16 7.94
CA ASP A 29 -0.19 -25.92 8.52
C ASP A 29 0.88 -25.36 7.54
N ASN A 30 0.52 -24.91 6.33
CA ASN A 30 1.51 -24.46 5.32
C ASN A 30 0.99 -23.46 4.27
N VAL A 31 -0.23 -22.93 4.39
CA VAL A 31 -0.71 -21.85 3.49
C VAL A 31 -0.91 -20.60 4.33
N PRO A 32 -0.16 -19.49 4.07
CA PRO A 32 -0.14 -18.35 4.96
C PRO A 32 -1.51 -17.70 5.22
N GLU A 33 -2.45 -17.76 4.27
CA GLU A 33 -3.76 -17.08 4.41
C GLU A 33 -4.87 -17.83 3.63
N LYS A 34 -5.94 -18.23 4.33
CA LYS A 34 -7.13 -18.82 3.72
C LYS A 34 -7.91 -17.77 2.92
N ALA A 35 -8.23 -18.07 1.67
CA ALA A 35 -9.19 -17.26 0.90
C ALA A 35 -10.61 -17.56 1.40
N PHE A 36 -11.24 -16.60 2.07
CA PHE A 36 -12.62 -16.75 2.55
C PHE A 36 -13.64 -16.73 1.41
N SER A 37 -14.65 -17.60 1.53
CA SER A 37 -15.94 -17.42 0.87
C SER A 37 -16.65 -16.16 1.39
N ALA A 38 -17.70 -15.72 0.70
CA ALA A 38 -18.49 -14.56 1.13
C ALA A 38 -19.07 -14.73 2.54
N GLN A 39 -19.57 -15.94 2.85
CA GLN A 39 -20.15 -16.28 4.15
C GLN A 39 -19.10 -16.33 5.26
N GLU A 40 -17.95 -16.95 5.02
CA GLU A 40 -16.84 -16.98 5.99
C GLU A 40 -16.30 -15.58 6.27
N ARG A 41 -16.21 -14.74 5.24
CA ARG A 41 -15.80 -13.34 5.39
C ARG A 41 -16.80 -12.57 6.26
N GLU A 42 -18.10 -12.74 6.03
CA GLU A 42 -19.12 -12.09 6.85
C GLU A 42 -19.03 -12.56 8.31
N HIS A 43 -18.87 -13.86 8.53
CA HIS A 43 -18.72 -14.43 9.87
C HIS A 43 -17.46 -13.92 10.58
N PHE A 44 -16.31 -13.90 9.89
CA PHE A 44 -15.07 -13.34 10.40
C PHE A 44 -15.23 -11.85 10.77
N LEU A 45 -15.86 -11.05 9.91
CA LEU A 45 -16.11 -9.63 10.20
C LEU A 45 -17.03 -9.44 11.41
N ALA A 46 -18.02 -10.31 11.61
CA ALA A 46 -18.89 -10.27 12.78
C ALA A 46 -18.14 -10.60 14.07
N LEU A 47 -17.32 -11.67 14.07
CA LEU A 47 -16.50 -12.06 15.21
C LEU A 47 -15.50 -10.96 15.59
N THR A 48 -14.80 -10.40 14.60
CA THR A 48 -13.82 -9.34 14.86
C THR A 48 -14.47 -8.07 15.41
N LEU A 49 -15.65 -7.69 14.92
CA LEU A 49 -16.42 -6.59 15.48
C LEU A 49 -16.84 -6.87 16.94
N GLN A 50 -17.32 -8.08 17.21
CA GLN A 50 -17.72 -8.50 18.55
C GLN A 50 -16.53 -8.44 19.52
N GLY A 51 -15.37 -9.00 19.14
CA GLY A 51 -14.15 -8.96 19.94
C GLY A 51 -13.70 -7.52 20.23
N SER A 52 -13.73 -6.62 19.23
CA SER A 52 -13.42 -5.20 19.42
C SER A 52 -14.36 -4.53 20.43
N LEU A 53 -15.66 -4.83 20.39
CA LEU A 53 -16.65 -4.27 21.30
C LEU A 53 -16.50 -4.82 22.71
N GLN A 54 -16.23 -6.11 22.86
CA GLN A 54 -15.96 -6.72 24.17
C GLN A 54 -14.71 -6.10 24.81
N LEU A 55 -13.64 -5.92 24.05
CA LEU A 55 -12.41 -5.29 24.55
C LEU A 55 -12.65 -3.82 24.96
N LEU A 56 -13.45 -3.08 24.19
CA LEU A 56 -13.84 -1.71 24.54
C LEU A 56 -14.63 -1.67 25.87
N GLN A 57 -15.55 -2.62 26.07
CA GLN A 57 -16.44 -2.65 27.24
C GLN A 57 -15.74 -3.19 28.50
N GLN A 58 -14.89 -4.21 28.35
CA GLN A 58 -14.38 -5.02 29.46
C GLN A 58 -12.86 -4.94 29.62
N GLY A 59 -12.11 -4.63 28.56
CA GLY A 59 -10.65 -4.76 28.54
C GLY A 59 -9.86 -3.48 28.78
N LEU A 60 -10.42 -2.30 28.52
CA LEU A 60 -9.69 -1.03 28.69
C LEU A 60 -9.61 -0.53 30.14
N GLY A 61 -10.31 -1.16 31.08
CA GLY A 61 -10.35 -0.74 32.49
C GLY A 61 -10.92 0.66 32.71
N GLN A 62 -10.84 1.15 33.94
CA GLN A 62 -11.13 2.55 34.27
C GLN A 62 -9.82 3.31 34.41
N LEU A 63 -9.75 4.53 33.86
CA LEU A 63 -8.60 5.39 34.06
C LEU A 63 -8.47 5.71 35.56
N PRO A 64 -7.25 5.66 36.13
CA PRO A 64 -7.07 5.93 37.54
C PRO A 64 -7.43 7.38 37.85
N PHE A 65 -8.44 7.58 38.69
CA PHE A 65 -8.77 8.89 39.22
C PHE A 65 -7.89 9.18 40.44
N SER A 66 -6.94 10.12 40.30
CA SER A 66 -6.23 10.67 41.45
C SER A 66 -7.18 11.54 42.27
N ARG A 67 -7.10 11.41 43.60
CA ARG A 67 -7.95 12.09 44.61
C ARG A 67 -8.44 13.47 44.16
N GLY A 68 -9.73 13.73 44.38
CA GLY A 68 -10.37 15.00 44.05
C GLY A 68 -11.73 15.13 44.73
N ASN A 69 -12.39 16.27 44.51
CA ASN A 69 -13.75 16.51 45.02
C ASN A 69 -14.81 15.72 44.20
N LYS A 70 -16.06 15.70 44.68
CA LYS A 70 -17.16 14.98 44.03
C LYS A 70 -17.36 15.39 42.57
N GLU A 71 -17.28 16.69 42.29
CA GLU A 71 -17.43 17.26 40.94
C GLU A 71 -16.34 16.76 39.98
N GLN A 72 -15.08 16.73 40.42
CA GLN A 72 -13.97 16.20 39.63
C GLN A 72 -14.13 14.71 39.33
N ARG A 73 -14.69 13.93 40.27
CA ARG A 73 -15.00 12.52 40.05
C ARG A 73 -16.10 12.35 39.01
N GLU A 74 -17.17 13.13 39.10
CA GLU A 74 -18.28 13.10 38.14
C GLU A 74 -17.81 13.50 36.73
N TYR A 75 -17.01 14.56 36.63
CA TYR A 75 -16.39 14.98 35.38
C TYR A 75 -15.50 13.88 34.78
N HIS A 76 -14.68 13.21 35.60
CA HIS A 76 -13.83 12.11 35.15
C HIS A 76 -14.65 10.94 34.57
N VAL A 77 -15.76 10.56 35.24
CA VAL A 77 -16.67 9.52 34.75
C VAL A 77 -17.33 9.93 33.43
N GLN A 78 -17.78 11.18 33.31
CA GLN A 78 -18.38 11.70 32.07
C GLN A 78 -17.38 11.69 30.90
N GLN A 79 -16.13 12.10 31.15
CA GLN A 79 -15.07 12.07 30.13
C GLN A 79 -14.78 10.65 29.65
N GLN A 80 -14.73 9.69 30.57
CA GLN A 80 -14.54 8.29 30.22
C GLN A 80 -15.70 7.73 29.39
N GLN A 81 -16.95 8.02 29.79
CA GLN A 81 -18.13 7.61 29.03
C GLN A 81 -18.16 8.24 27.63
N PHE A 82 -17.82 9.53 27.53
CA PHE A 82 -17.71 10.22 26.25
C PHE A 82 -16.68 9.55 25.33
N LEU A 83 -15.49 9.24 25.86
CA LEU A 83 -14.47 8.54 25.07
C LEU A 83 -14.94 7.16 24.61
N GLN A 84 -15.55 6.37 25.50
CA GLN A 84 -16.10 5.05 25.14
C GLN A 84 -17.16 5.13 24.04
N GLN A 85 -18.08 6.09 24.13
CA GLN A 85 -19.10 6.32 23.11
C GLN A 85 -18.48 6.71 21.76
N GLN A 86 -17.46 7.56 21.78
CA GLN A 86 -16.75 7.95 20.56
C GLN A 86 -16.03 6.75 19.92
N LEU A 87 -15.34 5.93 20.72
CA LEU A 87 -14.68 4.71 20.24
C LEU A 87 -15.68 3.70 19.68
N GLN A 88 -16.81 3.48 20.35
CA GLN A 88 -17.87 2.61 19.87
C GLN A 88 -18.41 3.08 18.51
N ARG A 89 -18.60 4.40 18.33
CA ARG A 89 -19.01 4.98 17.05
C ARG A 89 -17.99 4.73 15.94
N PHE A 90 -16.68 4.86 16.23
CA PHE A 90 -15.64 4.56 15.23
C PHE A 90 -15.62 3.08 14.82
N ILE A 91 -15.75 2.16 15.78
CA ILE A 91 -15.68 0.70 15.52
C ILE A 91 -16.91 0.23 14.72
N THR A 92 -18.10 0.75 15.07
CA THR A 92 -19.38 0.35 14.46
C THR A 92 -19.75 1.13 13.21
N ALA A 93 -18.95 2.11 12.81
CA ALA A 93 -19.24 2.94 11.64
C ALA A 93 -19.29 2.10 10.36
N LYS A 94 -20.38 2.25 9.60
CA LYS A 94 -20.55 1.60 8.31
C LYS A 94 -19.58 2.17 7.28
N ALA A 95 -19.12 1.32 6.37
CA ALA A 95 -18.07 1.66 5.39
C ALA A 95 -18.46 2.80 4.45
N ASP A 96 -19.74 2.94 4.11
CA ASP A 96 -20.31 4.00 3.26
C ASP A 96 -20.31 5.40 3.90
N THR A 97 -20.28 5.46 5.23
CA THR A 97 -20.21 6.72 5.97
C THR A 97 -18.79 7.31 5.93
N PRO A 98 -18.61 8.64 6.02
CA PRO A 98 -17.29 9.26 6.12
C PRO A 98 -16.45 8.68 7.27
N LEU A 99 -17.10 8.40 8.41
CA LEU A 99 -16.43 7.87 9.59
C LEU A 99 -15.91 6.44 9.39
N GLY A 100 -16.73 5.57 8.79
CA GLY A 100 -16.32 4.18 8.54
C GLY A 100 -15.33 4.08 7.38
N SER A 101 -15.53 4.85 6.31
CA SER A 101 -14.59 4.96 5.20
C SER A 101 -13.19 5.39 5.64
N LEU A 102 -13.07 6.22 6.69
CA LEU A 102 -11.78 6.65 7.22
C LEU A 102 -10.87 5.47 7.61
N PHE A 103 -11.45 4.34 8.05
CA PHE A 103 -10.72 3.11 8.33
C PHE A 103 -10.75 2.11 7.19
N LYS A 104 -11.94 1.93 6.59
CA LYS A 104 -12.17 0.86 5.61
C LYS A 104 -11.45 1.12 4.29
N VAL A 105 -11.27 2.38 3.89
CA VAL A 105 -10.53 2.74 2.67
C VAL A 105 -9.04 2.36 2.80
N PRO A 106 -8.29 2.79 3.84
CA PRO A 106 -6.91 2.31 4.05
C PRO A 106 -6.82 0.78 4.18
N GLN A 107 -7.71 0.15 4.96
CA GLN A 107 -7.71 -1.32 5.12
C GLN A 107 -7.90 -2.05 3.78
N ALA A 108 -8.86 -1.59 2.97
CA ALA A 108 -9.11 -2.15 1.65
C ALA A 108 -7.91 -1.98 0.73
N TYR A 109 -7.31 -0.78 0.70
CA TYR A 109 -6.09 -0.50 -0.07
C TYR A 109 -4.95 -1.44 0.34
N THR A 110 -4.64 -1.52 1.63
CA THR A 110 -3.59 -2.40 2.17
C THR A 110 -3.82 -3.86 1.76
N SER A 111 -5.07 -4.34 1.81
CA SER A 111 -5.41 -5.69 1.39
C SER A 111 -5.25 -5.96 -0.11
N ILE A 112 -5.19 -4.92 -0.95
CA ILE A 112 -4.94 -5.02 -2.39
C ILE A 112 -3.43 -5.02 -2.67
N VAL A 113 -2.67 -4.18 -1.96
CA VAL A 113 -1.24 -3.93 -2.26
C VAL A 113 -0.28 -4.86 -1.53
N LEU A 114 -0.68 -5.48 -0.43
CA LEU A 114 0.17 -6.43 0.29
C LEU A 114 0.10 -7.85 -0.32
N PRO A 115 1.22 -8.57 -0.36
CA PRO A 115 1.25 -9.99 -0.71
C PRO A 115 0.54 -10.79 0.40
N GLY A 116 -0.39 -11.65 0.02
CA GLY A 116 -1.22 -12.43 0.97
C GLY A 116 -2.41 -13.12 0.28
N ARG A 117 -2.89 -12.54 -0.82
CA ARG A 117 -3.92 -13.19 -1.65
C ARG A 117 -3.32 -14.26 -2.56
N SER A 118 -4.02 -15.38 -2.70
CA SER A 118 -3.73 -16.44 -3.68
C SER A 118 -3.65 -15.99 -5.15
N ARG A 119 -4.13 -14.76 -5.46
CA ARG A 119 -4.05 -14.10 -6.76
C ARG A 119 -3.33 -12.74 -6.72
N TYR A 120 -2.27 -12.63 -5.92
CA TYR A 120 -1.45 -11.42 -5.90
C TYR A 120 -0.80 -11.19 -7.27
N ASN A 121 -1.08 -10.04 -7.89
CA ASN A 121 -0.51 -9.66 -9.18
C ASN A 121 0.18 -8.32 -9.06
N TYR A 122 1.51 -8.35 -8.96
CA TYR A 122 2.35 -7.17 -8.80
C TYR A 122 2.13 -6.13 -9.92
N ASP A 123 2.08 -6.56 -11.18
CA ASP A 123 1.86 -5.68 -12.34
C ASP A 123 0.50 -4.93 -12.30
N ALA A 124 -0.46 -5.43 -11.51
CA ALA A 124 -1.80 -4.89 -11.41
C ALA A 124 -1.97 -3.93 -10.23
N LEU A 125 -0.97 -3.78 -9.35
CA LEU A 125 -1.08 -2.92 -8.17
C LEU A 125 -1.48 -1.47 -8.49
N PRO A 126 -0.98 -0.84 -9.58
CA PRO A 126 -1.41 0.52 -9.91
C PRO A 126 -2.88 0.65 -10.32
N ARG A 127 -3.59 -0.48 -10.50
CA ARG A 127 -5.04 -0.52 -10.74
C ARG A 127 -5.88 -0.48 -9.46
N ALA A 128 -5.25 -0.51 -8.27
CA ALA A 128 -5.97 -0.40 -7.00
C ALA A 128 -6.88 0.85 -6.96
N ALA A 129 -6.41 1.97 -7.50
CA ALA A 129 -7.20 3.21 -7.62
C ALA A 129 -8.48 3.03 -8.42
N LEU A 130 -8.41 2.32 -9.56
CA LEU A 130 -9.57 2.05 -10.39
C LEU A 130 -10.58 1.19 -9.62
N LEU A 131 -10.12 0.07 -9.04
CA LEU A 131 -10.97 -0.85 -8.29
C LEU A 131 -11.68 -0.17 -7.11
N MET A 132 -10.97 0.69 -6.37
CA MET A 132 -11.53 1.39 -5.22
C MET A 132 -12.48 2.52 -5.62
N ARG A 133 -12.22 3.22 -6.74
CA ARG A 133 -13.16 4.21 -7.28
C ARG A 133 -14.43 3.56 -7.79
N GLU A 134 -14.33 2.40 -8.45
CA GLU A 134 -15.50 1.62 -8.84
C GLU A 134 -16.31 1.15 -7.62
N ALA A 135 -15.64 0.75 -6.53
CA ALA A 135 -16.30 0.42 -5.27
C ALA A 135 -17.00 1.63 -4.64
N ALA A 136 -16.35 2.79 -4.63
CA ALA A 136 -16.97 4.03 -4.18
C ALA A 136 -18.20 4.43 -5.04
N ALA A 137 -18.13 4.24 -6.37
CA ALA A 137 -19.24 4.50 -7.27
C ALA A 137 -20.46 3.59 -7.02
N ARG A 138 -20.25 2.38 -6.49
CA ARG A 138 -21.32 1.48 -6.03
C ARG A 138 -21.84 1.80 -4.64
N GLY A 139 -21.24 2.76 -3.93
CA GLY A 139 -21.60 3.13 -2.57
C GLY A 139 -20.90 2.29 -1.48
N ASP A 140 -19.91 1.47 -1.83
CA ASP A 140 -19.17 0.65 -0.85
C ASP A 140 -18.33 1.54 0.09
N TYR A 141 -17.88 2.70 -0.42
CA TYR A 141 -17.04 3.67 0.29
C TYR A 141 -17.42 5.11 -0.09
N ASN A 142 -17.04 6.05 0.76
CA ASN A 142 -17.06 7.46 0.46
C ASN A 142 -15.96 7.81 -0.58
N GLY A 143 -16.37 8.26 -1.76
CA GLY A 143 -15.45 8.57 -2.87
C GLY A 143 -14.41 9.64 -2.55
N LEU A 144 -14.75 10.66 -1.75
CA LEU A 144 -13.80 11.71 -1.36
C LEU A 144 -12.64 11.14 -0.55
N LEU A 145 -12.90 10.19 0.35
CA LEU A 145 -11.84 9.54 1.12
C LEU A 145 -10.98 8.60 0.28
N VAL A 146 -11.56 7.96 -0.74
CA VAL A 146 -10.79 7.20 -1.75
C VAL A 146 -9.86 8.14 -2.52
N ASP A 147 -10.34 9.28 -2.99
CA ASP A 147 -9.50 10.25 -3.70
C ASP A 147 -8.43 10.89 -2.79
N CYS A 148 -8.76 11.17 -1.53
CA CYS A 148 -7.79 11.62 -0.53
C CYS A 148 -6.66 10.59 -0.34
N LEU A 149 -6.99 9.31 -0.24
CA LEU A 149 -5.99 8.25 -0.16
C LEU A 149 -5.05 8.29 -1.37
N PHE A 150 -5.59 8.30 -2.60
CA PHE A 150 -4.75 8.29 -3.81
C PHE A 150 -4.00 9.60 -4.08
N ARG A 151 -4.39 10.71 -3.44
CA ARG A 151 -3.57 11.93 -3.38
C ARG A 151 -2.36 11.75 -2.45
N ILE A 152 -2.47 10.94 -1.40
CA ILE A 152 -1.37 10.64 -0.48
C ILE A 152 -0.43 9.60 -1.08
N VAL A 153 -0.96 8.47 -1.55
CA VAL A 153 -0.12 7.32 -1.96
C VAL A 153 0.23 7.31 -3.45
N GLY A 154 -0.49 8.06 -4.28
CA GLY A 154 -0.37 7.95 -5.74
C GLY A 154 -0.93 6.63 -6.29
N LEU A 155 -0.81 6.42 -7.61
CA LEU A 155 -1.21 5.16 -8.23
C LEU A 155 -0.25 4.02 -7.89
N PHE A 156 1.03 4.32 -7.73
CA PHE A 156 2.08 3.32 -7.51
C PHE A 156 2.39 3.25 -6.00
N PRO A 157 2.16 2.10 -5.34
CA PRO A 157 2.44 1.96 -3.91
C PRO A 157 3.90 2.23 -3.57
N GLN A 158 4.17 2.67 -2.34
CA GLN A 158 5.53 2.79 -1.83
C GLN A 158 6.23 1.41 -1.87
N GLY A 159 7.49 1.39 -2.30
CA GLY A 159 8.24 0.16 -2.56
C GLY A 159 7.95 -0.49 -3.92
N TYR A 160 7.06 0.08 -4.74
CA TYR A 160 6.79 -0.43 -6.08
C TYR A 160 7.98 -0.21 -7.03
N GLY A 161 8.39 -1.26 -7.74
CA GLY A 161 9.46 -1.23 -8.72
C GLY A 161 8.99 -0.73 -10.07
N VAL A 162 9.43 0.47 -10.44
CA VAL A 162 9.11 1.12 -11.71
C VAL A 162 10.24 0.92 -12.71
N VAL A 163 9.87 0.64 -13.96
CA VAL A 163 10.80 0.65 -15.09
C VAL A 163 10.56 1.92 -15.90
N PHE A 164 11.61 2.64 -16.24
CA PHE A 164 11.50 3.91 -16.96
C PHE A 164 12.56 4.09 -18.03
N THR A 165 12.28 4.96 -19.00
CA THR A 165 13.27 5.42 -19.98
C THR A 165 14.03 6.63 -19.43
N PRO A 166 15.36 6.58 -19.25
CA PRO A 166 16.12 7.73 -18.78
C PRO A 166 16.25 8.79 -19.88
N LEU A 167 16.33 10.06 -19.48
CA LEU A 167 16.70 11.15 -20.37
C LEU A 167 18.22 11.19 -20.62
N GLY A 168 18.61 11.58 -21.84
CA GLY A 168 19.98 11.94 -22.20
C GLY A 168 20.34 13.36 -21.78
N ASP A 169 21.60 13.72 -21.99
CA ASP A 169 22.11 15.07 -21.73
C ASP A 169 21.44 16.13 -22.61
N ASP A 170 20.87 15.71 -23.75
CA ASP A 170 20.05 16.51 -24.65
C ASP A 170 18.57 16.61 -24.23
N GLY A 171 18.23 16.05 -23.07
CA GLY A 171 16.85 15.99 -22.55
C GLY A 171 15.93 15.03 -23.30
N LYS A 172 16.46 14.21 -24.22
CA LYS A 172 15.63 13.27 -24.99
C LYS A 172 15.58 11.88 -24.35
N PRO A 173 14.45 11.16 -24.48
CA PRO A 173 14.35 9.77 -24.02
C PRO A 173 15.39 8.89 -24.72
N GLN A 174 16.21 8.18 -23.96
CA GLN A 174 17.17 7.23 -24.51
C GLN A 174 16.47 5.94 -24.94
N LEU A 175 17.03 5.22 -25.92
CA LEU A 175 16.53 3.90 -26.32
C LEU A 175 17.06 2.79 -25.39
N LYS A 176 16.82 2.97 -24.08
CA LYS A 176 17.09 2.00 -23.03
C LYS A 176 16.10 2.18 -21.88
N TYR A 177 16.14 1.31 -20.89
CA TYR A 177 15.39 1.50 -19.65
C TYR A 177 16.28 1.26 -18.42
N GLU A 178 15.84 1.84 -17.32
CA GLU A 178 16.46 1.78 -16.00
C GLU A 178 15.36 1.53 -14.96
N PHE A 179 15.76 1.20 -13.74
CA PHE A 179 14.89 0.84 -12.63
C PHE A 179 14.90 1.94 -11.57
N ALA A 180 13.71 2.16 -11.02
CA ALA A 180 13.48 3.03 -9.89
C ALA A 180 12.51 2.36 -8.91
N ILE A 181 12.49 2.84 -7.66
CA ILE A 181 11.59 2.37 -6.60
C ILE A 181 10.81 3.56 -6.08
N VAL A 182 9.49 3.46 -5.98
CA VAL A 182 8.67 4.49 -5.35
C VAL A 182 9.06 4.64 -3.88
N ASN A 183 9.56 5.80 -3.49
CA ASN A 183 10.10 6.03 -2.16
C ASN A 183 9.52 7.25 -1.46
N SER A 184 8.51 7.91 -2.01
CA SER A 184 7.89 9.07 -1.35
C SER A 184 6.38 9.08 -1.52
N LEU A 185 5.70 9.74 -0.59
CA LEU A 185 4.27 10.02 -0.63
C LEU A 185 4.02 11.43 -1.20
N TYR A 186 2.75 11.72 -1.45
CA TYR A 186 2.25 13.00 -1.96
C TYR A 186 2.85 13.40 -3.32
N PRO A 187 2.73 12.54 -4.36
CA PRO A 187 3.07 12.99 -5.70
C PRO A 187 2.15 14.15 -6.11
N GLU A 188 2.66 15.10 -6.89
CA GLU A 188 1.85 16.22 -7.41
C GLU A 188 0.66 15.72 -8.23
N LYS A 189 0.88 14.65 -8.99
CA LYS A 189 -0.14 13.92 -9.75
C LYS A 189 -0.08 12.43 -9.40
N PRO A 190 -1.19 11.75 -9.10
CA PRO A 190 -1.17 10.34 -8.71
C PRO A 190 -0.45 9.42 -9.70
N GLU A 191 -0.50 9.72 -11.00
CA GLU A 191 0.15 8.97 -12.07
C GLU A 191 1.65 9.23 -12.23
N GLN A 192 2.21 10.22 -11.52
CA GLN A 192 3.62 10.62 -11.58
C GLN A 192 4.31 10.31 -10.24
N PRO A 193 4.77 9.06 -10.03
CA PRO A 193 5.32 8.66 -8.75
C PRO A 193 6.68 9.32 -8.48
N LEU A 194 6.92 9.60 -7.21
CA LEU A 194 8.22 10.03 -6.70
C LEU A 194 9.07 8.79 -6.39
N CYS A 195 10.19 8.65 -7.09
CA CYS A 195 10.99 7.42 -7.08
C CYS A 195 12.47 7.69 -6.82
N ARG A 196 13.13 6.76 -6.14
CA ARG A 196 14.60 6.63 -6.12
C ARG A 196 15.04 5.89 -7.37
N VAL A 197 15.91 6.47 -8.17
CA VAL A 197 16.59 5.73 -9.25
C VAL A 197 17.58 4.76 -8.62
N VAL A 198 17.50 3.48 -8.97
CA VAL A 198 18.35 2.42 -8.40
C VAL A 198 19.18 1.67 -9.44
N SER A 199 19.11 2.08 -10.71
CA SER A 199 20.05 1.63 -11.72
C SER A 199 20.54 2.78 -12.61
N ARG A 200 21.76 2.62 -13.12
CA ARG A 200 22.32 3.51 -14.15
C ARG A 200 23.26 2.73 -15.04
N ASN A 201 23.11 2.90 -16.35
CA ASN A 201 23.78 2.10 -17.36
C ASN A 201 23.53 0.61 -17.12
N GLN A 202 22.28 0.27 -16.77
CA GLN A 202 21.81 -1.10 -16.60
C GLN A 202 22.53 -1.88 -15.49
N GLN A 203 23.02 -1.17 -14.46
CA GLN A 203 23.62 -1.76 -13.27
C GLN A 203 23.00 -1.15 -12.02
N TYR A 204 22.79 -1.97 -10.98
CA TYR A 204 22.25 -1.49 -9.70
C TYR A 204 23.18 -0.53 -8.98
N ARG A 205 22.58 0.45 -8.31
CA ARG A 205 23.27 1.45 -7.49
C ARG A 205 22.43 1.81 -6.26
N ASN A 206 23.10 2.03 -5.13
CA ASN A 206 22.48 2.50 -3.88
C ASN A 206 22.58 4.03 -3.68
N THR A 207 23.35 4.75 -4.51
CA THR A 207 23.58 6.21 -4.41
C THR A 207 22.86 7.01 -5.51
N GLY A 208 21.67 6.58 -5.90
CA GLY A 208 20.89 7.28 -6.92
C GLY A 208 20.23 8.57 -6.43
N TYR A 209 19.66 9.34 -7.36
CA TYR A 209 18.87 10.56 -7.08
C TYR A 209 17.37 10.25 -7.10
N ASN A 210 16.56 11.17 -6.58
CA ASN A 210 15.11 11.06 -6.63
C ASN A 210 14.58 11.71 -7.92
N ILE A 211 13.51 11.15 -8.46
CA ILE A 211 12.82 11.68 -9.64
C ILE A 211 11.31 11.77 -9.40
N SER A 212 10.67 12.79 -9.96
CA SER A 212 9.24 12.72 -10.30
C SER A 212 9.12 12.14 -11.69
N LEU A 213 8.53 10.95 -11.81
CA LEU A 213 8.54 10.22 -13.06
C LEU A 213 7.28 10.49 -13.89
N SER A 214 7.46 11.11 -15.05
CA SER A 214 6.35 11.36 -15.99
C SER A 214 5.76 10.07 -16.59
N THR A 215 4.48 10.14 -17.00
CA THR A 215 3.79 9.02 -17.67
C THR A 215 4.38 8.67 -19.04
N GLU A 216 5.09 9.61 -19.66
CA GLU A 216 5.74 9.43 -20.95
C GLU A 216 7.01 8.58 -20.90
N LEU A 217 7.67 8.56 -19.74
CA LEU A 217 8.91 7.81 -19.53
C LEU A 217 8.69 6.53 -18.73
N ASN A 218 7.57 6.41 -18.02
CA ASN A 218 7.23 5.25 -17.22
C ASN A 218 6.68 4.10 -18.09
N LEU A 219 7.38 2.96 -18.13
CA LEU A 219 7.03 1.79 -18.93
C LEU A 219 5.74 1.09 -18.47
N TYR A 220 5.15 1.47 -17.34
CA TYR A 220 3.79 1.07 -16.99
C TYR A 220 2.75 1.62 -17.98
N PHE A 221 3.01 2.78 -18.59
CA PHE A 221 2.13 3.37 -19.60
C PHE A 221 2.50 2.92 -21.01
N LYS A 222 1.49 2.83 -21.87
CA LYS A 222 1.65 2.38 -23.26
C LYS A 222 2.61 3.26 -24.08
N PRO A 223 2.54 4.61 -24.02
CA PRO A 223 3.40 5.47 -24.82
C PRO A 223 4.90 5.20 -24.62
N ALA A 224 5.36 5.08 -23.37
CA ALA A 224 6.75 4.79 -23.05
C ALA A 224 7.21 3.44 -23.62
N ARG A 225 6.38 2.40 -23.51
CA ARG A 225 6.70 1.07 -24.07
C ARG A 225 6.76 1.06 -25.57
N ASP A 226 5.84 1.74 -26.24
CA ASP A 226 5.76 1.72 -27.69
C ASP A 226 6.99 2.38 -28.33
N ARG A 227 7.62 3.37 -27.65
CA ARG A 227 8.93 3.92 -28.06
C ARG A 227 10.02 2.85 -28.08
N LEU A 228 10.11 2.01 -27.03
CA LEU A 228 11.14 0.98 -26.93
C LEU A 228 10.89 -0.22 -27.86
N LYS A 229 9.64 -0.52 -28.21
CA LYS A 229 9.31 -1.59 -29.18
C LYS A 229 9.82 -1.31 -30.60
N THR A 230 10.28 -0.10 -30.90
CA THR A 230 10.94 0.21 -32.17
C THR A 230 12.32 -0.46 -32.29
N LEU A 231 12.92 -0.88 -31.17
CA LEU A 231 14.21 -1.56 -31.16
C LEU A 231 14.13 -2.99 -31.69
N PRO A 232 15.20 -3.49 -32.33
CA PRO A 232 15.31 -4.90 -32.68
C PRO A 232 15.20 -5.80 -31.44
N GLU A 233 14.56 -6.96 -31.60
CA GLU A 233 14.39 -7.94 -30.52
C GLU A 233 15.71 -8.32 -29.83
N GLN A 234 16.78 -8.49 -30.61
CA GLN A 234 18.11 -8.80 -30.07
C GLN A 234 18.59 -7.71 -29.10
N ARG A 235 18.37 -6.44 -29.44
CA ARG A 235 18.75 -5.32 -28.57
C ARG A 235 17.92 -5.30 -27.29
N LEU A 236 16.62 -5.59 -27.36
CA LEU A 236 15.77 -5.67 -26.17
C LEU A 236 16.21 -6.82 -25.24
N LYS A 237 16.62 -7.97 -25.79
CA LYS A 237 17.18 -9.08 -25.00
C LYS A 237 18.47 -8.68 -24.29
N GLU A 238 19.37 -7.97 -24.97
CA GLU A 238 20.60 -7.46 -24.36
C GLU A 238 20.31 -6.53 -23.18
N LEU A 239 19.40 -5.56 -23.35
CA LEU A 239 18.98 -4.63 -22.30
C LEU A 239 18.42 -5.36 -21.07
N LEU A 240 17.66 -6.43 -21.30
CA LEU A 240 17.06 -7.22 -20.24
C LEU A 240 18.09 -8.04 -19.46
N ASN A 241 18.99 -8.71 -20.17
CA ASN A 241 20.03 -9.55 -19.55
C ASN A 241 21.03 -8.74 -18.71
N MET A 242 21.28 -7.48 -19.05
CA MET A 242 22.20 -6.64 -18.27
C MET A 242 21.65 -6.28 -16.87
N LEU A 243 20.33 -6.10 -16.75
CA LEU A 243 19.67 -5.74 -15.49
C LEU A 243 19.22 -6.96 -14.66
N TYR A 244 18.92 -8.08 -15.32
CA TYR A 244 18.54 -9.34 -14.68
C TYR A 244 19.65 -10.39 -14.90
N GLN A 245 20.76 -10.28 -14.17
CA GLN A 245 21.84 -11.27 -14.25
C GLN A 245 21.38 -12.69 -13.88
N ASP A 246 20.33 -12.82 -13.05
CA ASP A 246 19.65 -14.09 -12.71
C ASP A 246 18.37 -14.35 -13.53
N GLY A 247 18.18 -13.59 -14.61
CA GLY A 247 17.13 -13.72 -15.63
C GLY A 247 15.95 -14.60 -15.23
N GLU A 248 15.07 -14.15 -14.31
CA GLU A 248 13.85 -14.90 -14.04
C GLU A 248 13.18 -15.16 -15.39
N ALA A 249 12.97 -16.44 -15.73
CA ALA A 249 12.41 -16.85 -17.02
C ALA A 249 11.10 -16.10 -17.37
N LYS A 250 10.41 -15.61 -16.34
CA LYS A 250 9.24 -14.74 -16.42
C LYS A 250 9.49 -13.40 -17.11
N TYR A 251 10.62 -12.71 -16.87
CA TYR A 251 10.92 -11.43 -17.53
C TYR A 251 11.40 -11.62 -18.98
N LEU A 252 12.14 -12.70 -19.27
CA LEU A 252 12.54 -13.03 -20.65
C LEU A 252 11.34 -13.20 -21.60
N SER A 253 10.19 -13.64 -21.07
CA SER A 253 8.94 -13.73 -21.85
C SER A 253 8.38 -12.37 -22.30
N ARG A 254 8.81 -11.27 -21.67
CA ARG A 254 8.37 -9.90 -21.95
C ARG A 254 9.57 -8.97 -22.09
N LEU A 255 10.05 -8.83 -23.33
CA LEU A 255 11.18 -7.97 -23.72
C LEU A 255 11.09 -6.51 -23.26
N VAL A 256 9.88 -6.00 -22.96
CA VAL A 256 9.66 -4.67 -22.40
C VAL A 256 8.82 -4.80 -21.12
N PRO A 257 9.47 -4.88 -19.94
CA PRO A 257 8.77 -5.04 -18.67
C PRO A 257 8.01 -3.78 -18.28
N LYS A 258 6.86 -3.93 -17.61
CA LYS A 258 6.05 -2.79 -17.11
C LYS A 258 6.48 -2.30 -15.74
N CYS A 259 7.10 -3.19 -14.98
CA CYS A 259 7.55 -3.06 -13.61
C CYS A 259 8.60 -4.13 -13.35
N TRP A 260 9.28 -4.03 -12.22
CA TRP A 260 10.26 -4.99 -11.75
C TRP A 260 10.04 -5.24 -10.26
N GLN A 261 10.55 -6.35 -9.74
CA GLN A 261 10.42 -6.70 -8.32
C GLN A 261 11.69 -6.30 -7.55
N PRO A 262 11.60 -5.38 -6.57
CA PRO A 262 12.76 -4.91 -5.82
C PRO A 262 13.37 -5.89 -4.81
N GLU A 263 12.82 -7.08 -4.66
CA GLU A 263 13.22 -8.07 -3.64
C GLU A 263 14.73 -8.38 -3.70
N ASN A 264 15.25 -8.67 -4.91
CA ASN A 264 16.67 -8.93 -5.13
C ASN A 264 17.55 -7.68 -4.93
N PHE A 265 17.00 -6.49 -5.11
CA PHE A 265 17.74 -5.27 -4.81
C PHE A 265 17.93 -5.11 -3.30
N PHE A 266 16.89 -5.39 -2.51
CA PHE A 266 16.92 -5.26 -1.04
C PHE A 266 17.59 -6.42 -0.30
N SER A 267 17.84 -7.55 -0.96
CA SER A 267 18.60 -8.66 -0.35
C SER A 267 20.05 -8.27 -0.03
N VAL A 268 20.58 -7.25 -0.71
CA VAL A 268 21.90 -6.67 -0.47
C VAL A 268 21.80 -5.63 0.65
N PRO A 269 22.51 -5.80 1.79
CA PRO A 269 22.40 -4.89 2.95
C PRO A 269 22.64 -3.42 2.62
N GLU A 270 23.60 -3.13 1.73
CA GLU A 270 23.97 -1.78 1.31
C GLU A 270 22.86 -1.05 0.52
N ASN A 271 21.85 -1.79 0.05
CA ASN A 271 20.74 -1.29 -0.75
C ASN A 271 19.46 -1.07 0.08
N GLN A 272 19.44 -1.46 1.36
CA GLN A 272 18.22 -1.43 2.18
C GLN A 272 17.77 -0.01 2.55
N ASN A 273 18.67 0.99 2.51
CA ASN A 273 18.33 2.35 2.87
C ASN A 273 18.08 3.26 1.65
N LEU A 274 16.80 3.43 1.31
CA LEU A 274 16.32 4.35 0.26
C LEU A 274 16.01 5.77 0.75
N TRP A 275 16.08 6.01 2.05
CA TRP A 275 15.54 7.19 2.75
C TRP A 275 16.59 8.28 3.02
N HIS A 276 17.82 8.11 2.55
CA HIS A 276 18.85 9.13 2.66
C HIS A 276 18.49 10.41 1.87
N ASN A 277 18.84 11.57 2.44
CA ASN A 277 18.69 12.88 1.81
C ASN A 277 19.44 12.91 0.49
N ALA A 278 18.72 13.03 -0.61
CA ALA A 278 19.30 13.04 -1.93
C ALA A 278 18.50 13.96 -2.84
N GLU A 279 19.22 14.55 -3.80
CA GLU A 279 18.67 15.54 -4.70
C GLU A 279 17.44 15.00 -5.45
N GLN A 280 16.39 15.83 -5.50
CA GLN A 280 15.22 15.60 -6.33
C GLN A 280 15.43 16.26 -7.69
N ARG A 281 15.27 15.49 -8.77
CA ARG A 281 15.38 15.94 -10.15
C ARG A 281 14.05 15.72 -10.87
N GLN A 282 13.79 16.49 -11.91
CA GLN A 282 12.71 16.16 -12.84
C GLN A 282 13.24 15.14 -13.85
N ASN A 283 12.39 14.20 -14.23
CA ASN A 283 12.69 13.19 -15.23
C ASN A 283 11.59 13.15 -16.28
#